data_AF-A0A9E5K3D2-F1
#
_entry.id   AF-A0A9E5K3D2-F1
#
_cell.length_a   1.000
_cell.length_b   1.000
_cell.length_c   1.000
_cell.angle_alpha   90.00
_cell.angle_beta   90.00
_cell.angle_gamma   90.00
#
_symmetry.space_group_name_H-M   'P 1'
#
loop_
_entity.id
_entity.type
_entity.pdbx_description
1 polymer ?
#
loop_
_entity_poly.entity_id
_entity_poly.type
_entity_poly.pdbx_seq_one_letter_code
_entity_poly.pdbx_strand_id
1 'polypeptide(L)' 'KVFRVEADKVKQVEVKLGQRLTVSNGNQIENWVEVSGLLKVGDLIVVSGQNSLAENSSIKIRPSNTPSNDGD' A
#
# COMPACT_ATOMS: atom_id res chain seq x y z
N LYS A 1 2.81 1.70 11.77
CA LYS A 1 3.32 2.73 10.83
C LYS A 1 3.32 2.20 9.40
N VAL A 2 3.18 3.08 8.42
CA VAL A 2 3.33 2.79 6.99
C VAL A 2 4.26 3.81 6.34
N PHE A 3 4.68 3.55 5.11
CA PHE A 3 5.39 4.52 4.29
C PHE A 3 4.47 5.04 3.20
N ARG A 4 4.14 6.33 3.27
CA ARG A 4 3.46 7.06 2.20
C ARG A 4 4.49 7.55 1.19
N VAL A 5 4.16 7.50 -0.09
CA VAL A 5 4.97 8.07 -1.15
C VAL A 5 4.62 9.54 -1.35
N GLU A 6 5.64 10.40 -1.35
CA GLU A 6 5.55 11.81 -1.70
C GLU A 6 6.59 12.10 -2.79
N ALA A 7 6.12 12.36 -4.00
CA ALA A 7 6.95 12.48 -5.20
C ALA A 7 7.85 11.23 -5.41
N ASP A 8 9.17 11.37 -5.24
CA ASP A 8 10.17 10.33 -5.40
C ASP A 8 10.69 9.77 -4.07
N LYS A 9 10.07 10.14 -2.94
CA LYS A 9 10.50 9.77 -1.59
C LYS A 9 9.39 9.16 -0.76
N VAL A 10 9.76 8.59 0.38
CA VAL A 10 8.81 8.08 1.36
C VAL A 10 8.79 8.86 2.66
N LYS A 11 7.60 8.94 3.25
CA LYS A 11 7.31 9.52 4.57
C LYS A 11 6.72 8.47 5.49
N GLN A 12 7.24 8.36 6.71
CA GLN A 12 6.65 7.53 7.75
C GLN A 12 5.39 8.19 8.26
N VAL A 13 4.29 7.43 8.17
CA VAL A 13 3.01 7.83 8.75
C VAL A 13 2.67 6.85 9.86
N GLU A 14 2.46 7.39 11.06
CA GLU A 14 1.95 6.59 12.15
C GLU A 14 0.49 6.23 11.89
N VAL A 15 0.17 4.95 12.11
CA VAL A 15 -1.16 4.40 11.89
C VAL A 15 -1.49 3.42 12.99
N LYS A 16 -2.78 3.31 13.29
CA LYS A 16 -3.36 2.29 14.15
C LYS A 16 -3.93 1.19 13.27
N LEU A 17 -3.62 -0.05 13.63
CA LEU A 17 -4.18 -1.22 12.97
C LEU A 17 -5.58 -1.49 13.54
N GLY A 18 -6.53 -1.73 12.66
CA GLY A 18 -7.90 -2.11 12.99
C GLY A 18 -8.13 -3.60 12.73
N GLN A 19 -9.31 -3.90 12.21
CA GLN A 19 -9.73 -5.28 11.95
C GLN A 19 -8.94 -5.93 10.81
N ARG A 20 -8.65 -7.23 10.95
CA ARG A 20 -8.18 -8.07 9.84
C ARG A 20 -9.39 -8.70 9.15
N LEU A 21 -9.41 -8.62 7.83
CA LEU A 21 -10.48 -9.12 6.99
C LEU A 21 -9.90 -10.12 6.00
N THR A 22 -10.58 -11.24 5.82
CA THR A 22 -10.28 -12.19 4.75
C THR A 22 -11.45 -12.16 3.79
N VAL A 23 -11.19 -11.77 2.55
CA VAL A 23 -12.20 -11.61 1.51
C VAL A 23 -11.95 -12.67 0.43
N SER A 24 -12.98 -13.45 0.10
CA SER A 24 -12.94 -14.37 -1.02
C SER A 24 -13.40 -13.63 -2.28
N ASN A 25 -12.52 -13.55 -3.29
CA ASN A 25 -12.81 -12.94 -4.58
C ASN A 25 -12.65 -14.01 -5.67
N GLY A 26 -13.74 -14.72 -5.96
CA GLY A 26 -13.72 -15.90 -6.82
C GLY A 26 -12.80 -17.00 -6.26
N ASN A 27 -11.79 -17.40 -7.05
CA ASN A 27 -10.79 -18.40 -6.65
C ASN A 27 -9.62 -17.81 -5.83
N GLN A 28 -9.62 -16.51 -5.53
CA GLN A 28 -8.57 -15.85 -4.77
C GLN A 28 -9.04 -15.51 -3.35
N ILE A 29 -8.13 -15.63 -2.40
CA ILE A 29 -8.32 -15.20 -1.01
C ILE A 29 -7.42 -14.01 -0.76
N GLU A 30 -8.02 -12.86 -0.51
CA GLU A 30 -7.31 -11.63 -0.18
C GLU A 30 -7.35 -11.38 1.32
N ASN A 31 -6.21 -10.99 1.87
CA ASN A 31 -6.09 -10.61 3.27
C ASN A 31 -5.92 -9.11 3.38
N TRP A 32 -6.89 -8.47 4.01
CA TRP A 32 -6.94 -7.04 4.23
C TRP A 32 -6.75 -6.73 5.71
N VAL A 33 -6.11 -5.60 6.01
CA VAL A 33 -5.99 -5.06 7.36
C VAL A 33 -6.46 -3.62 7.31
N GLU A 34 -7.41 -3.27 8.16
CA GLU A 34 -7.84 -1.89 8.31
C GLU A 34 -6.73 -1.05 8.94
N VAL A 35 -6.54 0.15 8.40
CA VAL A 35 -5.52 1.10 8.87
C VAL A 35 -6.17 2.47 9.03
N SER A 36 -6.00 3.06 10.21
CA SER A 36 -6.47 4.41 10.52
C SER A 36 -5.32 5.32 10.93
N GLY A 37 -5.34 6.59 10.52
CA GLY A 37 -4.27 7.55 10.76
C GLY A 37 -4.38 8.77 9.88
N LEU A 38 -3.29 9.55 9.76
CA LEU A 38 -3.22 10.73 8.89
C LEU A 38 -2.97 10.35 7.42
N LEU A 39 -3.81 9.46 6.89
CA LEU A 39 -3.81 9.01 5.51
C LEU A 39 -5.04 9.58 4.79
N LYS A 40 -4.85 9.98 3.53
CA LYS A 40 -5.93 10.48 2.67
C LYS A 40 -6.21 9.51 1.55
N VAL A 41 -7.46 9.49 1.07
CA VAL A 41 -7.81 8.79 -0.16
C VAL A 41 -6.95 9.33 -1.31
N GLY A 42 -6.37 8.43 -2.10
CA GLY A 42 -5.42 8.76 -3.16
C GLY A 42 -3.95 8.73 -2.73
N ASP A 43 -3.65 8.61 -1.42
CA ASP A 43 -2.28 8.41 -0.97
C ASP A 43 -1.73 7.06 -1.48
N LEU A 44 -0.54 7.10 -2.06
CA LEU A 44 0.20 5.90 -2.47
C LEU A 44 0.98 5.34 -1.26
N ILE A 45 0.76 4.08 -0.95
CA ILE A 45 1.37 3.40 0.21
C ILE A 45 2.29 2.28 -0.25
N VAL A 46 3.46 2.17 0.38
CA VAL A 46 4.37 1.04 0.15
C VAL A 46 3.82 -0.21 0.83
N VAL A 47 3.52 -1.25 0.03
CA VAL A 47 2.99 -2.54 0.51
C VAL A 47 4.04 -3.65 0.60
N SER A 48 5.26 -3.42 0.07
CA SER A 48 6.34 -4.41 0.06
C SER A 48 7.72 -3.75 0.18
N GLY A 49 8.67 -4.42 0.85
CA GLY A 49 10.05 -3.92 1.01
C GLY A 49 10.20 -2.84 2.09
N GLN A 50 9.16 -2.59 2.89
CA GLN A 50 9.10 -1.52 3.89
C GLN A 50 10.18 -1.62 4.97
N ASN A 51 10.69 -2.82 5.27
CA ASN A 51 11.73 -3.02 6.29
C ASN A 51 13.10 -2.46 5.87
N SER A 52 13.30 -2.23 4.56
CA SER A 52 14.53 -1.67 4.02
C SER A 52 14.46 -0.15 3.82
N LEU A 53 13.34 0.48 4.16
CA LEU A 53 13.12 1.92 3.98
C LEU A 53 13.35 2.68 5.28
N ALA A 54 13.95 3.86 5.13
CA ALA A 54 14.04 4.87 6.17
C ALA A 54 13.19 6.11 5.78
N GLU A 55 12.98 7.01 6.73
CA GLU A 55 12.37 8.31 6.45
C GLU A 55 13.16 9.05 5.33
N ASN A 56 12.46 9.64 4.37
CA ASN A 56 13.04 10.33 3.20
C ASN A 56 13.85 9.46 2.22
N SER A 57 13.83 8.13 2.33
CA SER A 57 14.45 7.26 1.33
C SER A 57 13.86 7.54 -0.06
N SER A 58 14.73 7.68 -1.06
CA SER A 58 14.30 7.76 -2.45
C SER A 58 13.79 6.40 -2.92
N ILE A 59 12.73 6.42 -3.72
CA ILE A 59 12.13 5.22 -4.30
C ILE A 59 11.93 5.40 -5.80
N LYS A 60 11.81 4.27 -6.50
CA LYS A 60 11.33 4.24 -7.89
C LYS A 60 9.99 3.52 -7.90
N ILE A 61 8.93 4.25 -8.25
CA ILE A 61 7.61 3.67 -8.44
C ILE A 61 7.64 2.90 -9.75
N ARG A 62 7.43 1.58 -9.67
CA ARG A 62 7.16 0.78 -10.86
C ARG A 62 5.65 0.80 -11.08
N PRO A 63 5.16 1.17 -12.27
CA PRO A 63 3.75 0.97 -12.58
C PRO A 63 3.44 -0.52 -12.39
N SER A 64 2.32 -0.84 -11.73
CA SER A 64 1.90 -2.22 -11.61
C SER A 64 1.62 -2.75 -13.02
N ASN A 65 2.30 -3.84 -13.42
CA ASN A 65 1.81 -4.67 -14.50
C ASN A 65 0.54 -5.36 -13.99
N THR A 66 -0.57 -4.63 -13.95
CA THR A 66 -1.88 -5.24 -13.87
C THR A 66 -2.11 -5.88 -15.24
N PRO A 67 -2.26 -7.21 -15.37
CA PRO A 67 -2.84 -7.74 -16.60
C PRO A 67 -4.23 -7.09 -16.71
N SER A 68 -4.39 -6.23 -17.71
CA SER A 68 -5.68 -5.64 -18.08
C SER A 68 -6.59 -6.79 -18.49
N ASN A 69 -7.46 -7.23 -17.58
CA ASN A 69 -8.66 -7.99 -17.94
C ASN A 69 -9.70 -7.04 -18.55
N ASP A 70 -9.30 -6.29 -19.58
CA ASP A 70 -10.23 -5.66 -20.50
C ASP A 70 -10.61 -6.74 -21.51
N GLY A 71 -11.51 -7.61 -21.07
CA GLY A 71 -12.22 -8.53 -21.96
C GLY A 71 -13.25 -7.73 -22.76
N ASP A 72 -13.12 -7.85 -24.08
CA ASP A 72 -14.02 -7.45 -25.17
C ASP A 72 -15.52 -7.49 -24.82
#